data_AF-Q9XEW3-F1
#
_entry.id   AF-Q9XEW3-F1
#
_cell.length_a   1.000
_cell.length_b   1.000
_cell.length_c   1.000
_cell.angle_alpha   90.00
_cell.angle_beta   90.00
_cell.angle_gamma   90.00
#
_symmetry.space_group_name_H-M   'P 1'
#
loop_
_entity.id
_entity.type
_entity.pdbx_description
1 polymer ?
#
loop_
_entity_poly.entity_id
_entity_poly.type
_entity_poly.pdbx_seq_one_letter_code
_entity_poly.pdbx_strand_id
1 'polypeptide(L)'
;AEQAERYEEMVLFMQKLVLGNTPGGELNVEERNLLSVAYKNVIGSLRAAWRIVSSIEQKEEGRKNEDHVVLVKEYRSKVESELSDVCASILRLLDSNLVPLCLFR
;
A
#
# COMPACT_ATOMS: atom_id res chain seq x y z
N ALA A 1 4.92 -9.57 13.11
CA ALA A 1 4.04 -8.71 12.29
C ALA A 1 3.19 -9.55 11.35
N GLU A 2 3.81 -10.34 10.45
CA GLU A 2 3.12 -11.27 9.53
C GLU A 2 2.21 -12.27 10.26
N GLN A 3 2.73 -13.03 11.23
CA GLN A 3 1.95 -14.01 12.01
C GLN A 3 0.81 -13.39 12.84
N ALA A 4 0.82 -12.07 13.00
CA ALA A 4 -0.21 -11.32 13.71
C ALA A 4 -1.09 -10.48 12.76
N GLU A 5 -0.93 -10.66 11.44
CA GLU A 5 -1.65 -9.94 10.38
C GLU A 5 -1.53 -8.41 10.44
N ARG A 6 -0.49 -7.89 11.10
CA ARG A 6 -0.20 -6.45 11.23
C ARG A 6 0.69 -6.00 10.06
N TYR A 7 0.13 -6.00 8.85
CA TYR A 7 0.88 -5.76 7.61
C TYR A 7 1.37 -4.31 7.46
N GLU A 8 0.67 -3.33 8.03
CA GLU A 8 1.12 -1.93 8.04
C GLU A 8 2.44 -1.76 8.79
N GLU A 9 2.57 -2.39 9.96
CA GLU A 9 3.84 -2.41 10.70
C GLU A 9 4.90 -3.22 9.99
N MET A 10 4.52 -4.31 9.34
CA MET A 10 5.44 -5.08 8.51
C MET A 10 6.04 -4.22 7.40
N VAL A 11 5.24 -3.36 6.74
CA VAL A 11 5.73 -2.38 5.76
C VAL A 11 6.74 -1.43 6.40
N LEU A 12 6.43 -0.87 7.58
CA LEU A 12 7.35 0.04 8.28
C LEU A 12 8.68 -0.63 8.65
N PHE A 13 8.65 -1.89 9.12
CA PHE A 13 9.87 -2.64 9.43
C PHE A 13 10.70 -2.94 8.18
N MET A 14 10.06 -3.37 7.09
CA MET A 14 10.75 -3.66 5.84
C MET A 14 11.35 -2.41 5.19
N GLN A 15 10.67 -1.27 5.28
CA GLN A 15 11.23 0.02 4.83
C GLN A 15 12.48 0.40 5.61
N LYS A 16 12.45 0.27 6.95
CA LYS A 16 13.63 0.54 7.79
C LYS A 16 14.80 -0.40 7.47
N LEU A 17 14.52 -1.67 7.19
CA LEU A 17 15.54 -2.64 6.81
C LEU A 17 16.24 -2.22 5.52
N VAL A 18 15.47 -1.88 4.48
CA VAL A 18 16.01 -1.42 3.18
C VAL A 18 16.82 -0.13 3.32
N LEU A 19 16.37 0.81 4.15
CA LEU A 19 17.00 2.13 4.28
C LEU A 19 18.20 2.16 5.25
N GLY A 20 18.25 1.25 6.23
CA GLY A 20 19.17 1.36 7.37
C GLY A 20 20.23 0.29 7.49
N ASN A 21 20.00 -0.94 7.02
CA ASN A 21 20.68 -2.10 7.61
C ASN A 21 21.27 -3.12 6.62
N THR A 22 21.25 -2.85 5.31
CA THR A 22 21.77 -3.82 4.33
C THR A 22 23.19 -3.43 3.89
N PRO A 23 24.28 -4.04 4.44
CA PRO A 23 25.62 -3.82 3.91
C PRO A 23 25.68 -4.32 2.46
N GLY A 24 25.85 -3.39 1.52
CA GLY A 24 25.76 -3.66 0.07
C GLY A 24 24.37 -3.43 -0.55
N GLY A 25 23.36 -3.05 0.24
CA GLY A 25 22.05 -2.60 -0.22
C GLY A 25 21.14 -3.67 -0.85
N GLU A 26 21.63 -4.90 -1.06
CA GLU A 26 20.87 -5.98 -1.70
C GLU A 26 20.04 -6.79 -0.69
N LEU A 27 18.72 -6.86 -0.89
CA LEU A 27 17.85 -7.76 -0.15
C LEU A 27 18.06 -9.21 -0.58
N ASN A 28 18.13 -10.12 0.39
CA ASN A 28 18.10 -11.56 0.14
C ASN A 28 16.69 -12.02 -0.31
N VAL A 29 16.57 -13.29 -0.72
CA VAL A 29 15.31 -13.84 -1.25
C VAL A 29 14.18 -13.78 -0.21
N GLU A 30 14.47 -14.10 1.04
CA GLU A 30 13.48 -14.09 2.12
C GLU A 30 13.01 -12.66 2.43
N GLU A 31 13.93 -11.71 2.52
CA GLU A 31 13.63 -10.29 2.75
C GLU A 31 12.80 -9.69 1.60
N ARG A 32 13.14 -10.02 0.35
CA ARG A 32 12.34 -9.61 -0.81
C ARG A 32 10.92 -10.17 -0.75
N ASN A 33 10.78 -11.43 -0.36
CA ASN A 33 9.47 -12.07 -0.21
C ASN A 33 8.66 -11.39 0.90
N LEU A 34 9.26 -11.11 2.06
CA LEU A 34 8.61 -10.40 3.16
C LEU A 34 8.18 -8.99 2.76
N LEU A 35 9.02 -8.26 2.01
CA LEU A 35 8.67 -6.95 1.46
C LEU A 35 7.43 -7.04 0.55
N SER A 36 7.42 -8.03 -0.35
CA SER A 36 6.30 -8.28 -1.26
C SER A 36 5.02 -8.63 -0.51
N VAL A 37 5.09 -9.55 0.46
CA VAL A 37 3.95 -9.97 1.29
C VAL A 37 3.37 -8.79 2.06
N ALA A 38 4.21 -7.96 2.68
CA ALA A 38 3.78 -6.80 3.45
C ALA A 38 2.97 -5.82 2.58
N TYR A 39 3.56 -5.32 1.48
CA TYR A 39 2.90 -4.34 0.62
C TYR A 39 1.68 -4.92 -0.10
N LYS A 40 1.75 -6.18 -0.57
CA LYS A 40 0.62 -6.84 -1.25
C LYS A 40 -0.61 -6.90 -0.35
N ASN A 41 -0.43 -7.23 0.94
CA ASN A 41 -1.55 -7.34 1.87
C ASN A 41 -2.15 -5.97 2.22
N VAL A 42 -1.32 -4.95 2.48
CA VAL A 42 -1.80 -3.58 2.74
C VAL A 42 -2.57 -3.03 1.54
N ILE A 43 -1.98 -3.10 0.33
CA ILE A 43 -2.61 -2.65 -0.91
C ILE A 43 -3.89 -3.45 -1.19
N GLY A 44 -3.87 -4.76 -0.93
CA GLY A 44 -5.03 -5.64 -1.09
C GLY A 44 -6.21 -5.23 -0.22
N SER A 45 -5.94 -4.92 1.06
CA SER A 45 -6.95 -4.42 2.01
C SER A 45 -7.53 -3.09 1.54
N LEU A 46 -6.69 -2.12 1.18
CA LEU A 46 -7.12 -0.80 0.69
C LEU A 46 -7.95 -0.90 -0.60
N ARG A 47 -7.55 -1.75 -1.55
CA ARG A 47 -8.34 -2.01 -2.77
C ARG A 47 -9.68 -2.67 -2.46
N ALA A 48 -9.77 -3.50 -1.43
CA ALA A 48 -11.04 -4.09 -1.01
C ALA A 48 -11.96 -3.02 -0.39
N ALA A 49 -11.43 -2.19 0.51
CA ALA A 49 -12.14 -1.06 1.09
C ALA A 49 -12.64 -0.11 -0.01
N TRP A 50 -11.78 0.28 -0.94
CA TRP A 50 -12.13 1.15 -2.06
C TRP A 50 -13.31 0.59 -2.87
N ARG A 51 -13.29 -0.70 -3.25
CA ARG A 51 -14.40 -1.32 -4.00
C ARG A 51 -15.72 -1.28 -3.25
N ILE A 52 -15.69 -1.50 -1.93
CA ILE A 52 -16.89 -1.45 -1.08
C ILE A 52 -17.45 -0.03 -1.05
N VAL A 53 -16.60 0.97 -0.80
CA VAL A 53 -17.00 2.38 -0.73
C VAL A 53 -17.55 2.85 -2.08
N SER A 54 -16.90 2.54 -3.18
CA SER A 54 -17.39 2.86 -4.53
C SER A 54 -18.74 2.20 -4.83
N SER A 55 -19.00 0.99 -4.34
CA SER A 55 -20.30 0.33 -4.47
C SER A 55 -21.40 1.02 -3.64
N ILE A 56 -21.04 1.55 -2.47
CA ILE A 56 -21.98 2.32 -1.63
C ILE A 56 -22.31 3.66 -2.29
N GLU A 57 -21.30 4.36 -2.83
CA GLU A 57 -21.48 5.62 -3.57
C GLU A 57 -22.51 5.46 -4.69
N GLN A 58 -22.33 4.44 -5.54
CA GLN A 58 -23.25 4.17 -6.65
C GLN A 58 -24.69 3.89 -6.17
N LYS A 59 -24.85 3.21 -5.02
CA LYS A 59 -26.17 2.95 -4.43
C LYS A 59 -26.83 4.22 -3.92
N GLU A 60 -26.08 5.11 -3.28
CA GLU A 60 -26.61 6.38 -2.76
C GLU A 60 -26.91 7.37 -3.90
N GLU A 61 -26.11 7.39 -4.97
CA GLU A 61 -26.40 8.15 -6.19
C GLU A 61 -27.73 7.70 -6.83
N GLY A 62 -27.95 6.38 -6.90
CA GLY A 62 -29.23 5.82 -7.39
C GLY A 62 -30.45 6.18 -6.53
N ARG A 63 -30.25 6.47 -5.24
CA ARG A 63 -31.30 6.91 -4.31
C ARG A 63 -31.55 8.42 -4.32
N LYS A 64 -30.74 9.19 -5.07
CA LYS A 64 -30.75 10.67 -5.09
C LYS A 64 -30.55 11.30 -3.70
N ASN A 65 -29.75 10.64 -2.86
CA ASN A 65 -29.43 11.11 -1.51
C ASN A 65 -28.17 11.98 -1.53
N GLU A 66 -28.31 13.23 -1.99
CA GLU A 66 -27.18 14.11 -2.30
C GLU A 66 -26.22 14.34 -1.12
N ASP A 67 -26.74 14.53 0.09
CA ASP A 67 -25.92 14.73 1.30
C ASP A 67 -25.03 13.51 1.60
N HIS A 68 -25.59 12.30 1.48
CA HIS A 68 -24.83 11.06 1.70
C HIS A 68 -23.83 10.79 0.58
N VAL A 69 -24.18 11.13 -0.68
CA VAL A 69 -23.28 10.99 -1.82
C VAL A 69 -22.01 11.84 -1.61
N VAL A 70 -22.14 13.07 -1.10
CA VAL A 70 -20.98 13.92 -0.79
C VAL A 70 -20.08 13.28 0.26
N LEU A 71 -20.65 12.79 1.37
CA LEU A 71 -19.89 12.15 2.44
C LEU A 71 -19.16 10.88 1.96
N VAL A 72 -19.84 10.03 1.19
CA VAL A 72 -19.23 8.79 0.67
C VAL A 72 -18.14 9.10 -0.35
N LYS A 73 -18.31 10.14 -1.19
CA LYS A 73 -17.27 10.62 -2.12
C LYS A 73 -16.01 11.08 -1.42
N GLU A 74 -16.16 11.86 -0.34
CA GLU A 74 -15.02 12.31 0.46
C GLU A 74 -14.28 11.12 1.08
N TYR A 75 -15.01 10.16 1.63
CA TYR A 75 -14.41 8.95 2.19
C TYR A 75 -13.71 8.08 1.12
N ARG A 76 -14.30 7.94 -0.07
CA ARG A 76 -13.65 7.25 -1.20
C ARG A 76 -12.34 7.93 -1.56
N SER A 77 -12.34 9.26 -1.67
CA SER A 77 -11.14 10.04 -2.01
C SER A 77 -10.03 9.87 -0.97
N LYS A 78 -10.38 9.77 0.32
CA LYS A 78 -9.42 9.44 1.37
C LYS A 78 -8.76 8.07 1.17
N VAL A 79 -9.57 7.03 0.89
CA VAL A 79 -9.05 5.68 0.63
C VAL A 79 -8.17 5.66 -0.63
N GLU A 80 -8.53 6.43 -1.66
CA GLU A 80 -7.70 6.59 -2.86
C GLU A 80 -6.35 7.22 -2.55
N SER A 81 -6.32 8.28 -1.73
CA SER A 81 -5.07 8.91 -1.30
C SER A 81 -4.19 7.92 -0.56
N GLU A 82 -4.73 7.18 0.41
CA GLU A 82 -3.98 6.17 1.17
C GLU A 82 -3.42 5.07 0.25
N LEU A 83 -4.23 4.59 -0.71
CA LEU A 83 -3.78 3.61 -1.71
C LEU A 83 -2.64 4.16 -2.58
N SER A 84 -2.79 5.40 -3.05
CA SER A 84 -1.78 6.09 -3.86
C SER A 84 -0.47 6.30 -3.08
N ASP A 85 -0.56 6.69 -1.81
CA ASP A 85 0.61 6.93 -0.96
C ASP A 85 1.40 5.64 -0.71
N VAL A 86 0.70 4.53 -0.42
CA VAL A 86 1.34 3.22 -0.25
C VAL A 86 1.99 2.75 -1.56
N CYS A 87 1.32 2.91 -2.70
CA CYS A 87 1.89 2.57 -4.02
C CYS A 87 3.12 3.43 -4.34
N ALA A 88 3.04 4.74 -4.12
CA ALA A 88 4.15 5.66 -4.34
C ALA A 88 5.33 5.37 -3.40
N SER A 89 5.05 4.87 -2.19
CA SER A 89 6.10 4.49 -1.24
C SER A 89 6.91 3.29 -1.74
N ILE A 90 6.26 2.22 -2.23
CA ILE A 90 6.99 1.04 -2.73
C ILE A 90 7.74 1.34 -4.03
N LEU A 91 7.15 2.12 -4.95
CA LEU A 91 7.82 2.53 -6.19
C LEU A 91 9.09 3.33 -5.89
N ARG A 92 9.01 4.33 -4.99
CA ARG A 92 10.19 5.09 -4.56
C ARG A 92 11.26 4.20 -3.94
N LEU A 93 10.87 3.22 -3.11
CA LEU A 93 11.79 2.29 -2.48
C LEU A 93 12.52 1.44 -3.53
N LEU A 94 11.79 0.94 -4.54
CA LEU A 94 12.34 0.18 -5.66
C LEU A 94 13.29 1.02 -6.49
N ASP A 95 12.85 2.18 -6.97
CA ASP A 95 13.61 3.03 -7.90
C ASP A 95 14.88 3.61 -7.26
N SER A 96 14.82 3.94 -5.97
CA SER A 96 15.94 4.63 -5.29
C SER A 96 16.94 3.66 -4.68
N ASN A 97 16.52 2.45 -4.30
CA ASN A 97 17.36 1.55 -3.50
C ASN A 97 17.55 0.18 -4.14
N LEU A 98 16.51 -0.42 -4.72
CA LEU A 98 16.57 -1.85 -5.09
C LEU A 98 16.91 -2.07 -6.58
N VAL A 99 16.38 -1.24 -7.48
CA VAL A 99 16.61 -1.35 -8.93
C VAL A 99 18.03 -0.90 -9.33
N PRO A 100 18.56 0.24 -8.84
CA PRO A 100 19.92 0.67 -9.21
C PRO A 100 20.98 -0.35 -8.82
N LEU A 101 20.82 -1.04 -7.68
CA LEU A 101 21.74 -2.08 -7.24
C LEU A 101 21.72 -3.33 -8.12
N CYS A 102 20.59 -3.62 -8.76
CA CYS A 102 20.49 -4.75 -9.70
C CYS A 102 21.11 -4.45 -11.08
N LEU A 103 21.26 -3.18 -11.46
CA LEU A 103 21.72 -2.76 -12.79
C LEU A 103 23.25 -2.62 -12.91
N PHE A 104 23.98 -2.50 -11.80
CA PHE A 104 25.45 -2.44 -11.78
C PHE A 104 26.13 -3.81 -11.61
N ARG A 105 25.41 -4.89 -11.94
CA ARG A 105 25.92 -6.25 -12.02
C ARG A 105 26.02 -6.76 -13.45
#